data_AF-A0AA43D4F3-F1
#
_entry.id   AF-A0AA43D4F3-F1
#
_cell.length_a   1.000
_cell.length_b   1.000
_cell.length_c   1.000
_cell.angle_alpha   90.00
_cell.angle_beta   90.00
_cell.angle_gamma   90.00
#
_symmetry.space_group_name_H-M   'P 1'
#
loop_
_entity.id
_entity.type
_entity.pdbx_description
1 polymer ?
#
loop_
_entity_poly.entity_id
_entity_poly.type
_entity_poly.pdbx_seq_one_letter_code
_entity_poly.pdbx_strand_id
1 'polypeptide(L)'
;MDAGIFSRQPADATINPVIPSGGELLVLGLVGTTVVPCNLLLASGISKGQTIPMMRVGLIISILLGGLITGAILVAGTAIHDFSSFSVLITEFKTQAGKGASLALAIGLFAAGFSSTITAPYASSIIAATVYGVKQEKKLRVVRVAVLMTCFMIGIMGLRPIKVILAVQVLNGFMLPLLVIFMILIVSDPILIPERFRHGWYYNVLLMVVLAAVLLISLSNVDKAIISGFSTNSSGHLLIVYGLTSRIVISVAGLVFLRERK
;
A
#
# COMPACT_ATOMS: atom_id res chain seq x y z
N MET A 1 3.59 22.15 24.10
CA MET A 1 3.45 21.95 22.65
C MET A 1 4.59 22.73 22.01
N ASP A 2 5.71 22.05 21.74
CA ASP A 2 6.92 22.71 21.27
C ASP A 2 6.74 23.15 19.81
N ALA A 3 6.66 24.47 19.63
CA ALA A 3 6.57 25.14 18.34
C ALA A 3 7.82 24.97 17.45
N GLY A 4 8.87 24.31 17.95
CA GLY A 4 10.17 24.15 17.27
C GLY A 4 10.20 23.07 16.17
N ILE A 5 9.18 22.20 16.05
CA ILE A 5 9.15 21.16 15.01
C ILE A 5 8.68 21.75 13.67
N PHE A 6 7.74 22.70 13.70
CA PHE A 6 7.20 23.34 12.49
C PHE A 6 8.05 24.50 11.96
N SER A 7 9.09 24.93 12.69
CA SER A 7 9.99 26.01 12.27
C SER A 7 11.22 25.54 11.48
N ARG A 8 11.40 24.22 11.27
CA ARG A 8 12.52 23.71 10.46
C ARG A 8 12.17 23.74 8.97
N GLN A 9 13.09 24.27 8.16
CA GLN A 9 12.99 24.19 6.71
C GLN A 9 12.94 22.71 6.27
N PRO A 10 12.13 22.36 5.25
CA PRO A 10 11.97 20.97 4.80
C PRO A 10 13.29 20.27 4.39
N ALA A 11 14.32 21.05 4.05
CA ALA A 11 15.66 20.56 3.77
C ALA A 11 16.34 19.92 5.00
N ASP A 12 16.22 20.52 6.20
CA ASP A 12 16.86 20.01 7.42
C ASP A 12 16.17 18.74 7.94
N ALA A 13 14.86 18.62 7.72
CA ALA A 13 14.08 17.43 8.07
C ALA A 13 14.43 16.21 7.22
N THR A 14 15.01 16.41 6.03
CA THR A 14 15.44 15.33 5.13
C THR A 14 16.68 14.60 5.67
N ILE A 15 17.56 15.31 6.39
CA ILE A 15 18.84 14.79 6.88
C ILE A 15 18.70 14.21 8.30
N ASN A 16 17.76 14.73 9.11
CA ASN A 16 17.52 14.21 10.46
C ASN A 16 16.00 14.10 10.72
N PRO A 17 15.37 12.97 10.34
CA PRO A 17 13.93 12.79 10.45
C PRO A 17 13.52 12.69 11.92
N VAL A 18 12.79 13.69 12.40
CA VAL A 18 12.18 13.68 13.74
C VAL A 18 10.68 13.48 13.58
N ILE A 19 10.18 12.39 14.14
CA ILE A 19 8.73 12.13 14.16
C ILE A 19 8.14 12.93 15.33
N PRO A 20 7.26 13.91 15.09
CA PRO A 20 6.57 14.60 16.18
C PRO A 20 5.74 13.60 16.98
N SER A 21 5.70 13.77 18.30
CA SER A 21 4.85 12.97 19.19
C SER A 21 3.39 13.02 18.74
N GLY A 22 2.80 11.86 18.43
CA GLY A 22 1.47 11.70 17.81
C GLY A 22 1.48 11.51 16.29
N GLY A 23 2.60 11.79 15.60
CA GLY A 23 2.79 11.58 14.15
C GLY A 23 3.24 10.16 13.77
N GLU A 24 3.63 9.35 14.75
CA GLU A 24 4.05 7.95 14.57
C GLU A 24 3.01 7.13 13.79
N LEU A 25 1.73 7.37 14.07
CA LEU A 25 0.60 6.77 13.35
C LEU A 25 0.56 7.12 11.88
N LEU A 26 0.76 8.39 11.55
CA LEU A 26 0.68 8.89 10.19
C LEU A 26 1.84 8.33 9.37
N VAL A 27 3.04 8.29 9.98
CA VAL A 27 4.22 7.65 9.36
C VAL A 27 3.95 6.17 9.14
N LEU A 28 3.47 5.44 10.16
CA LEU A 28 3.17 4.01 10.05
C LEU A 28 2.08 3.74 9.01
N GLY A 29 1.03 4.57 8.98
CA GLY A 29 -0.07 4.49 8.01
C GLY A 29 0.38 4.76 6.58
N LEU A 30 1.19 5.81 6.36
CA LEU A 30 1.80 6.14 5.07
C LEU A 30 2.63 4.97 4.55
N VAL A 31 3.54 4.43 5.39
CA VAL A 31 4.36 3.27 5.03
C VAL A 31 3.48 2.05 4.74
N GLY A 32 2.43 1.81 5.52
CA GLY A 32 1.50 0.69 5.34
C GLY A 32 0.71 0.71 4.04
N THR A 33 0.42 1.89 3.52
CA THR A 33 -0.32 2.06 2.27
C THR A 33 0.54 2.04 1.02
N THR A 34 1.85 1.86 1.14
CA THR A 34 2.77 1.87 -0.02
C THR A 34 2.64 0.64 -0.91
N VAL A 35 2.16 -0.49 -0.38
CA VAL A 35 2.06 -1.75 -1.12
C VAL A 35 0.61 -2.20 -1.22
N VAL A 36 0.07 -2.16 -2.43
CA VAL A 36 -1.29 -2.63 -2.71
C VAL A 36 -1.24 -4.11 -3.16
N PRO A 37 -1.91 -5.02 -2.44
CA PRO A 37 -2.08 -6.44 -2.81
C PRO A 37 -2.27 -6.72 -4.30
N CYS A 38 -3.20 -5.99 -4.93
CA CYS A 38 -3.54 -6.17 -6.34
C CYS A 38 -2.37 -5.90 -7.28
N ASN A 39 -1.46 -4.98 -6.94
CA ASN A 39 -0.33 -4.64 -7.79
C ASN A 39 0.68 -5.79 -7.88
N LEU A 40 0.87 -6.55 -6.80
CA LEU A 40 1.73 -7.73 -6.79
C LEU A 40 1.19 -8.82 -7.72
N LEU A 41 -0.12 -9.09 -7.63
CA LEU A 41 -0.78 -10.10 -8.47
C LEU A 41 -0.83 -9.67 -9.94
N LEU A 42 -1.13 -8.40 -10.21
CA LEU A 42 -1.05 -7.79 -11.54
C LEU A 42 0.35 -7.96 -12.14
N ALA A 43 1.39 -7.56 -11.39
CA ALA A 43 2.78 -7.67 -11.83
C ALA A 43 3.15 -9.12 -12.18
N SER A 44 2.73 -10.09 -11.37
CA SER A 44 2.94 -11.52 -11.65
C SER A 44 2.15 -12.01 -12.87
N GLY A 45 0.99 -11.43 -13.16
CA GLY A 45 0.16 -11.83 -14.29
C GLY A 45 0.66 -11.29 -15.64
N ILE A 46 1.17 -10.07 -15.66
CA ILE A 46 1.67 -9.39 -16.87
C ILE A 46 3.14 -9.72 -17.19
N SER A 47 3.88 -10.29 -16.24
CA SER A 47 5.30 -10.63 -16.41
C SER A 47 5.56 -11.83 -17.34
N LYS A 48 4.52 -12.52 -17.82
CA LYS A 48 4.67 -13.66 -18.73
C LYS A 48 5.38 -13.24 -20.02
N GLY A 49 6.51 -13.90 -20.31
CA GLY A 49 7.34 -13.60 -21.48
C GLY A 49 8.30 -12.42 -21.30
N GLN A 50 8.38 -11.84 -20.10
CA GLN A 50 9.34 -10.78 -19.76
C GLN A 50 10.57 -11.36 -19.07
N THR A 51 11.72 -10.70 -19.21
CA THR A 51 12.96 -11.07 -18.50
C THR A 51 13.05 -10.37 -17.16
N ILE A 52 13.74 -10.98 -16.18
CA ILE A 52 13.94 -10.40 -14.85
C ILE A 52 14.60 -9.01 -14.90
N PRO A 53 15.65 -8.76 -15.71
CA PRO A 53 16.25 -7.42 -15.79
C PRO A 53 15.26 -6.37 -16.31
N MET A 54 14.47 -6.70 -17.33
CA MET A 54 13.48 -5.78 -17.90
C MET A 54 12.38 -5.43 -16.89
N MET A 55 11.89 -6.43 -16.14
CA MET A 55 10.94 -6.21 -15.05
C MET A 55 11.53 -5.33 -13.95
N ARG A 56 12.79 -5.55 -13.56
CA ARG A 56 13.46 -4.74 -12.53
C ARG A 56 13.56 -3.27 -12.94
N VAL A 57 13.95 -3.00 -14.18
CA VAL A 57 13.99 -1.62 -14.70
C VAL A 57 12.61 -0.98 -14.66
N GLY A 58 11.57 -1.69 -15.12
CA GLY A 58 10.20 -1.20 -15.06
C GLY A 58 9.73 -0.89 -13.63
N LEU A 59 10.05 -1.77 -12.67
CA LEU A 59 9.73 -1.57 -11.25
C LEU A 59 10.49 -0.40 -10.65
N ILE A 60 11.80 -0.26 -10.95
CA ILE A 60 12.61 0.86 -10.44
C ILE A 60 12.03 2.19 -10.92
N ILE A 61 11.76 2.32 -12.22
CA ILE A 61 11.20 3.55 -12.79
C ILE A 61 9.82 3.84 -12.17
N SER A 62 8.96 2.82 -12.05
CA SER A 62 7.63 3.00 -11.49
C SER A 62 7.65 3.39 -10.01
N ILE A 63 8.54 2.82 -9.21
CA ILE A 63 8.68 3.13 -7.78
C ILE A 63 9.25 4.54 -7.60
N LEU A 64 10.27 4.92 -8.38
CA LEU A 64 10.86 6.26 -8.29
C LEU A 64 9.85 7.35 -8.69
N LEU A 65 9.10 7.13 -9.77
CA LEU A 65 8.07 8.06 -10.19
C LEU A 65 6.93 8.15 -9.17
N GLY A 66 6.50 7.01 -8.61
CA GLY A 66 5.51 6.98 -7.53
C GLY A 66 5.97 7.70 -6.27
N GLY A 67 7.25 7.53 -5.90
CA GLY A 67 7.89 8.24 -4.79
C GLY A 67 7.94 9.75 -5.03
N LEU A 68 8.30 10.18 -6.24
CA LEU A 68 8.32 11.59 -6.64
C LEU A 68 6.92 12.22 -6.53
N ILE A 69 5.89 11.54 -7.06
CA ILE A 69 4.50 12.01 -6.99
C ILE A 69 4.05 12.09 -5.52
N THR A 70 4.37 11.09 -4.71
CA THR A 70 4.04 11.07 -3.27
C THR A 70 4.71 12.24 -2.54
N GLY A 71 5.99 12.50 -2.81
CA GLY A 71 6.71 13.65 -2.27
C GLY A 71 6.07 14.98 -2.67
N ALA A 72 5.67 15.12 -3.94
CA ALA A 72 4.97 16.31 -4.41
C ALA A 72 3.61 16.51 -3.72
N ILE A 73 2.84 15.44 -3.51
CA ILE A 73 1.57 15.49 -2.77
C ILE A 73 1.80 15.89 -1.32
N LEU A 74 2.84 15.35 -0.66
CA LEU A 74 3.17 15.69 0.73
C LEU A 74 3.50 17.19 0.86
N VAL A 75 4.35 17.71 -0.03
CA VAL A 75 4.72 19.13 -0.06
C VAL A 75 3.50 20.00 -0.33
N ALA A 76 2.65 19.64 -1.29
CA ALA A 76 1.39 20.33 -1.53
C ALA A 76 0.47 20.32 -0.29
N GLY A 77 0.42 19.19 0.43
CA GLY A 77 -0.36 19.02 1.64
C GLY A 77 0.07 19.92 2.81
N THR A 78 1.33 20.34 2.88
CA THR A 78 1.78 21.28 3.93
C THR A 78 1.17 22.67 3.81
N ALA A 79 0.64 23.02 2.63
CA ALA A 79 -0.06 24.28 2.37
C ALA A 79 -1.58 24.16 2.61
N ILE A 80 -2.04 23.17 3.37
CA ILE A 80 -3.45 22.96 3.70
C ILE A 80 -3.57 22.89 5.22
N HIS A 81 -4.50 23.65 5.79
CA HIS A 81 -4.65 23.73 7.25
C HIS A 81 -5.74 22.80 7.76
N ASP A 82 -6.82 22.60 6.99
CA ASP A 82 -7.88 21.68 7.35
C ASP A 82 -8.34 20.85 6.13
N PHE A 83 -8.63 19.57 6.38
CA PHE A 83 -9.13 18.64 5.37
C PHE A 83 -10.41 17.97 5.86
N SER A 84 -11.54 18.58 5.52
CA SER A 84 -12.88 18.04 5.79
C SER A 84 -13.56 17.45 4.54
N SER A 85 -13.22 17.97 3.36
CA SER A 85 -13.73 17.48 2.07
C SER A 85 -12.82 17.88 0.91
N PHE A 86 -12.95 17.19 -0.23
CA PHE A 86 -12.26 17.58 -1.46
C PHE A 86 -12.64 18.98 -1.96
N SER A 87 -13.87 19.44 -1.71
CA SER A 87 -14.32 20.79 -2.08
C SER A 87 -13.60 21.87 -1.25
N VAL A 88 -13.41 21.61 0.04
CA VAL A 88 -12.65 22.48 0.94
C VAL A 88 -11.16 22.48 0.55
N LEU A 89 -10.59 21.30 0.28
CA LEU A 89 -9.22 21.15 -0.20
C LEU A 89 -8.94 22.03 -1.43
N ILE A 90 -9.79 21.94 -2.46
CA ILE A 90 -9.61 22.72 -3.70
C ILE A 90 -9.70 24.23 -3.42
N THR A 91 -10.60 24.65 -2.51
CA THR A 91 -10.80 26.07 -2.19
C THR A 91 -9.63 26.64 -1.38
N GLU A 92 -9.14 25.90 -0.38
CA GLU A 92 -7.95 26.27 0.37
C GLU A 92 -6.72 26.31 -0.53
N PHE A 93 -6.51 25.26 -1.33
CA PHE A 93 -5.37 25.19 -2.23
C PHE A 93 -5.39 26.31 -3.28
N LYS A 94 -6.57 26.69 -3.77
CA LYS A 94 -6.75 27.85 -4.66
C LYS A 94 -6.38 29.16 -3.97
N THR A 95 -6.66 29.30 -2.68
CA THR A 95 -6.36 30.50 -1.89
C THR A 95 -4.86 30.59 -1.61
N GLN A 96 -4.20 29.47 -1.32
CA GLN A 96 -2.77 29.44 -0.98
C GLN A 96 -1.85 29.42 -2.21
N ALA A 97 -2.18 28.64 -3.24
CA ALA A 97 -1.33 28.38 -4.42
C ALA A 97 -1.90 28.94 -5.73
N GLY A 98 -3.09 29.54 -5.71
CA GLY A 98 -3.70 30.18 -6.87
C GLY A 98 -4.55 29.27 -7.76
N LYS A 99 -5.21 29.87 -8.75
CA LYS A 99 -6.16 29.18 -9.65
C LYS A 99 -5.51 28.05 -10.46
N GLY A 100 -4.32 28.29 -11.01
CA GLY A 100 -3.61 27.29 -11.81
C GLY A 100 -3.27 26.02 -11.03
N ALA A 101 -2.80 26.18 -9.78
CA ALA A 101 -2.50 25.07 -8.89
C ALA A 101 -3.75 24.25 -8.52
N SER A 102 -4.88 24.92 -8.26
CA SER A 102 -6.16 24.23 -7.98
C SER A 102 -6.67 23.43 -9.17
N LEU A 103 -6.47 23.92 -10.40
CA LEU A 103 -6.83 23.21 -11.62
C LEU A 103 -5.91 22.00 -11.83
N ALA A 104 -4.60 22.16 -11.63
CA ALA A 104 -3.64 21.07 -11.71
C ALA A 104 -3.97 19.95 -10.69
N LEU A 105 -4.35 20.32 -9.47
CA LEU A 105 -4.79 19.38 -8.43
C LEU A 105 -6.07 18.64 -8.85
N ALA A 106 -7.06 19.34 -9.41
CA ALA A 106 -8.30 18.72 -9.89
C ALA A 106 -8.04 17.74 -11.05
N ILE A 107 -7.21 18.13 -12.03
CA ILE A 107 -6.81 17.28 -13.15
C ILE A 107 -6.04 16.05 -12.65
N GLY A 108 -5.10 16.24 -11.72
CA GLY A 108 -4.34 15.15 -11.12
C GLY A 108 -5.23 14.15 -10.37
N LEU A 109 -6.16 14.64 -9.55
CA LEU A 109 -7.10 13.80 -8.82
C LEU A 109 -8.04 13.03 -9.77
N PHE A 110 -8.50 13.68 -10.84
CA PHE A 110 -9.28 13.03 -11.90
C PHE A 110 -8.47 11.94 -12.62
N ALA A 111 -7.24 12.26 -13.05
CA ALA A 111 -6.36 11.31 -13.74
C ALA A 111 -6.04 10.09 -12.88
N ALA A 112 -5.77 10.29 -11.58
CA ALA A 112 -5.53 9.21 -10.62
C ALA A 112 -6.75 8.29 -10.48
N GLY A 113 -7.96 8.86 -10.30
CA GLY A 113 -9.20 8.10 -10.21
C GLY A 113 -9.54 7.35 -11.51
N PHE A 114 -9.33 7.99 -12.66
CA PHE A 114 -9.58 7.40 -13.98
C PHE A 114 -8.64 6.21 -14.24
N SER A 115 -7.35 6.37 -13.98
CA SER A 115 -6.36 5.30 -14.11
C SER A 115 -6.70 4.08 -13.22
N SER A 116 -7.11 4.32 -11.98
CA SER A 116 -7.51 3.25 -11.06
C SER A 116 -8.77 2.50 -11.53
N THR A 117 -9.74 3.22 -12.10
CA THR A 117 -10.99 2.64 -12.61
C THR A 117 -10.76 1.70 -13.79
N ILE A 118 -9.74 1.95 -14.61
CA ILE A 118 -9.33 1.05 -15.70
C ILE A 118 -8.57 -0.16 -15.16
N THR A 119 -7.69 0.07 -14.18
CA THR A 119 -6.79 -0.96 -13.65
C THR A 119 -7.53 -2.04 -12.86
N ALA A 120 -8.54 -1.68 -12.07
CA ALA A 120 -9.28 -2.64 -11.24
C ALA A 120 -10.01 -3.75 -12.02
N PRO A 121 -10.79 -3.46 -13.08
CA PRO A 121 -11.37 -4.47 -13.96
C PRO A 121 -10.31 -5.36 -14.63
N TYR A 122 -9.22 -4.75 -15.10
CA TYR A 122 -8.13 -5.48 -15.76
C TYR A 122 -7.47 -6.47 -14.79
N ALA A 123 -7.10 -6.02 -13.58
CA ALA A 123 -6.56 -6.83 -12.51
C ALA A 123 -7.47 -8.02 -12.16
N SER A 124 -8.76 -7.73 -12.00
CA SER A 124 -9.75 -8.74 -11.66
C SER A 124 -9.87 -9.82 -12.74
N SER A 125 -9.77 -9.43 -14.02
CA SER A 125 -9.77 -10.39 -15.12
C SER A 125 -8.49 -11.22 -15.19
N ILE A 126 -7.33 -10.66 -14.85
CA ILE A 126 -6.08 -11.42 -14.75
C ILE A 126 -6.17 -12.43 -13.60
N ILE A 127 -6.69 -12.03 -12.45
CA ILE A 127 -6.89 -12.93 -11.31
C ILE A 127 -7.87 -14.05 -11.68
N ALA A 128 -8.98 -13.73 -12.35
CA ALA A 128 -9.92 -14.73 -12.85
C ALA A 128 -9.26 -15.74 -13.82
N ALA A 129 -8.39 -15.27 -14.72
CA ALA A 129 -7.69 -16.13 -15.66
C ALA A 129 -6.62 -17.00 -14.99
N THR A 130 -5.88 -16.45 -14.03
CA THR A 130 -4.70 -17.09 -13.43
C THR A 130 -5.04 -17.97 -12.24
N VAL A 131 -5.93 -17.52 -11.34
CA VAL A 131 -6.30 -18.25 -10.13
C VAL A 131 -7.45 -19.22 -10.40
N TYR A 132 -8.50 -18.77 -11.10
CA TYR A 132 -9.69 -19.57 -11.35
C TYR A 132 -9.66 -20.30 -12.71
N GLY A 133 -8.57 -20.15 -13.48
CA GLY A 133 -8.39 -20.84 -14.77
C GLY A 133 -9.42 -20.43 -15.84
N VAL A 134 -10.04 -19.26 -15.72
CA VAL A 134 -11.07 -18.81 -16.68
C VAL A 134 -10.41 -18.43 -18.01
N LYS A 135 -10.56 -19.28 -19.02
CA LYS A 135 -9.97 -19.06 -20.37
C LYS A 135 -10.90 -18.36 -21.36
N GLN A 136 -12.20 -18.32 -21.09
CA GLN A 136 -13.18 -17.78 -22.04
C GLN A 136 -13.25 -16.25 -21.96
N GLU A 137 -12.91 -15.57 -23.06
CA GLU A 137 -12.95 -14.09 -23.15
C GLU A 137 -14.31 -13.49 -22.77
N LYS A 138 -15.42 -14.17 -23.11
CA LYS A 138 -16.77 -13.72 -22.70
C LYS A 138 -16.91 -13.69 -21.18
N LYS A 139 -16.41 -14.69 -20.47
CA LYS A 139 -16.46 -14.75 -18.99
C LYS A 139 -15.52 -13.72 -18.36
N LEU A 140 -14.32 -13.54 -18.92
CA LEU A 140 -13.39 -12.51 -18.46
C LEU A 140 -13.97 -11.09 -18.66
N ARG A 141 -14.67 -10.84 -19.78
CA ARG A 141 -15.39 -9.59 -20.02
C ARG A 141 -16.48 -9.35 -18.98
N VAL A 142 -17.25 -10.39 -18.61
CA VAL A 142 -18.25 -10.27 -17.54
C VAL A 142 -17.60 -9.86 -16.22
N VAL A 143 -16.45 -10.44 -15.85
CA VAL A 143 -15.71 -10.04 -14.64
C VAL A 143 -15.31 -8.55 -14.71
N ARG A 144 -14.77 -8.10 -15.85
CA ARG A 144 -14.38 -6.68 -16.04
C ARG A 144 -15.58 -5.74 -15.85
N VAL A 145 -16.68 -6.06 -16.52
CA VAL A 145 -17.91 -5.25 -16.46
C VAL A 145 -18.51 -5.28 -15.05
N ALA A 146 -18.56 -6.43 -14.38
CA ALA A 146 -19.09 -6.55 -13.03
C ALA A 146 -18.32 -5.68 -12.03
N VAL A 147 -16.99 -5.66 -12.11
CA VAL A 147 -16.14 -4.81 -11.26
C VAL A 147 -16.37 -3.34 -11.58
N LEU A 148 -16.40 -2.96 -12.85
CA LEU A 148 -16.65 -1.58 -13.26
C LEU A 148 -18.04 -1.09 -12.82
N MET A 149 -19.06 -1.94 -12.94
CA MET A 149 -20.41 -1.65 -12.46
C MET A 149 -20.45 -1.47 -10.95
N THR A 150 -19.67 -2.26 -10.20
CA THR A 150 -19.56 -2.12 -8.74
C THR A 150 -18.97 -0.76 -8.37
N CYS A 151 -17.88 -0.35 -9.04
CA CYS A 151 -17.28 0.97 -8.83
C CYS A 151 -18.27 2.10 -9.17
N PHE A 152 -18.99 1.97 -10.28
CA PHE A 152 -19.99 2.94 -10.71
C PHE A 152 -21.15 3.07 -9.72
N MET A 153 -21.69 1.96 -9.22
CA MET A 153 -22.76 1.95 -8.23
C MET A 153 -22.34 2.62 -6.93
N ILE A 154 -21.14 2.29 -6.42
CA ILE A 154 -20.60 2.95 -5.21
C ILE A 154 -20.41 4.46 -5.45
N GLY A 155 -19.98 4.86 -6.65
CA GLY A 155 -19.84 6.27 -7.01
C GLY A 155 -21.15 7.05 -7.02
N ILE A 156 -22.24 6.45 -7.50
CA ILE A 156 -23.57 7.09 -7.56
C ILE A 156 -24.25 7.14 -6.18
N MET A 157 -23.95 6.20 -5.28
CA MET A 157 -24.56 6.14 -3.95
C MET A 157 -24.26 7.36 -3.04
N GLY A 158 -23.41 8.30 -3.47
CA GLY A 158 -23.14 9.53 -2.73
C GLY A 158 -22.47 9.29 -1.37
N LEU A 159 -21.88 8.11 -1.17
CA LEU A 159 -21.15 7.77 0.04
C LEU A 159 -19.99 8.74 0.22
N ARG A 160 -19.75 9.17 1.47
CA ARG A 160 -18.63 10.07 1.78
C ARG A 160 -17.32 9.40 1.33
N PRO A 161 -16.60 9.94 0.32
CA PRO A 161 -15.45 9.26 -0.27
C PRO A 161 -14.38 8.92 0.76
N ILE A 162 -14.18 9.81 1.75
CA ILE A 162 -13.20 9.65 2.83
C ILE A 162 -13.48 8.38 3.65
N LYS A 163 -14.74 8.11 4.02
CA LYS A 163 -15.09 6.91 4.80
C LYS A 163 -14.85 5.62 4.02
N VAL A 164 -15.17 5.64 2.72
CA VAL A 164 -14.94 4.49 1.83
C VAL A 164 -13.45 4.21 1.66
N ILE A 165 -12.64 5.26 1.44
CA ILE A 165 -11.18 5.15 1.34
C ILE A 165 -10.59 4.54 2.62
N LEU A 166 -11.00 5.04 3.79
CA LEU A 166 -10.53 4.50 5.08
C LEU A 166 -10.90 3.02 5.27
N ALA A 167 -12.14 2.63 4.92
CA ALA A 167 -12.57 1.24 5.02
C ALA A 167 -11.74 0.32 4.12
N VAL A 168 -11.49 0.72 2.87
CA VAL A 168 -10.64 -0.03 1.93
C VAL A 168 -9.19 -0.08 2.42
N GLN A 169 -8.70 0.98 3.03
CA GLN A 169 -7.35 1.05 3.60
C GLN A 169 -7.15 0.07 4.76
N VAL A 170 -8.16 -0.11 5.62
CA VAL A 170 -8.14 -1.15 6.67
C VAL A 170 -8.08 -2.55 6.04
N LEU A 171 -8.90 -2.81 5.02
CA LEU A 171 -8.89 -4.10 4.31
C LEU A 171 -7.53 -4.38 3.66
N ASN A 172 -6.94 -3.39 2.99
CA ASN A 172 -5.61 -3.51 2.39
C ASN A 172 -4.53 -3.74 3.45
N GLY A 173 -4.60 -3.04 4.58
CA GLY A 173 -3.72 -3.24 5.72
C GLY A 173 -3.77 -4.66 6.24
N PHE A 174 -4.95 -5.28 6.31
CA PHE A 174 -5.13 -6.66 6.75
C PHE A 174 -4.66 -7.70 5.70
N MET A 175 -4.89 -7.46 4.42
CA MET A 175 -4.53 -8.40 3.34
C MET A 175 -3.03 -8.46 3.06
N LEU A 176 -2.29 -7.38 3.30
CA LEU A 176 -0.89 -7.26 2.92
C LEU A 176 0.04 -8.30 3.61
N PRO A 177 0.00 -8.52 4.94
CA PRO A 177 0.85 -9.53 5.58
C PRO A 177 0.63 -10.94 5.03
N LEU A 178 -0.63 -11.30 4.74
CA LEU A 178 -0.97 -12.61 4.20
C LEU A 178 -0.26 -12.84 2.86
N LEU A 179 -0.30 -11.85 1.97
CA LEU A 179 0.35 -11.94 0.67
C LEU A 179 1.88 -11.92 0.77
N VAL A 180 2.45 -11.13 1.67
CA VAL A 180 3.91 -11.09 1.87
C VAL A 180 4.41 -12.44 2.39
N ILE A 181 3.74 -13.03 3.38
CA ILE A 181 4.08 -14.37 3.88
C ILE A 181 4.00 -15.39 2.73
N PHE A 182 2.91 -15.37 1.96
CA PHE A 182 2.74 -16.28 0.83
C PHE A 182 3.84 -16.12 -0.22
N MET A 183 4.21 -14.89 -0.58
CA MET A 183 5.31 -14.61 -1.52
C MET A 183 6.66 -15.10 -0.99
N ILE A 184 6.98 -14.85 0.28
CA ILE A 184 8.22 -15.33 0.89
C ILE A 184 8.30 -16.85 0.82
N LEU A 185 7.20 -17.55 1.11
CA LEU A 185 7.16 -19.02 1.07
C LEU A 185 7.36 -19.58 -0.34
N ILE A 186 6.80 -18.95 -1.37
CA ILE A 186 6.97 -19.36 -2.77
C ILE A 186 8.39 -19.11 -3.26
N VAL A 187 8.89 -17.90 -3.02
CA VAL A 187 10.19 -17.45 -3.51
C VAL A 187 11.32 -18.22 -2.83
N SER A 188 11.11 -18.68 -1.59
CA SER A 188 12.06 -19.52 -0.85
C SER A 188 11.90 -21.04 -1.12
N ASP A 189 11.00 -21.45 -2.02
CA ASP A 189 10.75 -22.87 -2.27
C ASP A 189 11.73 -23.42 -3.34
N PRO A 190 12.63 -24.36 -2.99
CA PRO A 190 13.61 -24.89 -3.94
C PRO A 190 12.98 -25.73 -5.05
N ILE A 191 11.74 -26.19 -4.87
CA ILE A 191 10.97 -26.96 -5.88
C ILE A 191 10.43 -26.00 -6.95
N LEU A 192 10.01 -24.79 -6.56
CA LEU A 192 9.41 -23.81 -7.47
C LEU A 192 10.46 -22.92 -8.16
N ILE A 193 11.56 -22.60 -7.47
CA ILE A 193 12.59 -21.68 -7.97
C ILE A 193 13.84 -22.46 -8.41
N PRO A 194 14.20 -22.40 -9.73
CA PRO A 194 15.42 -23.01 -10.24
C PRO A 194 16.67 -22.48 -9.54
N GLU A 195 17.67 -23.33 -9.37
CA GLU A 195 18.91 -23.02 -8.63
C GLU A 195 19.59 -21.72 -9.08
N ARG A 196 19.61 -21.46 -10.40
CA ARG A 196 20.17 -20.24 -11.00
C ARG A 196 19.51 -18.92 -10.54
N PHE A 197 18.29 -18.98 -9.99
CA PHE A 197 17.53 -17.83 -9.53
C PHE A 197 17.30 -17.82 -8.01
N ARG A 198 17.87 -18.79 -7.28
CA ARG A 198 17.82 -18.80 -5.82
C ARG A 198 18.65 -17.64 -5.30
N HIS A 199 18.10 -16.95 -4.32
CA HIS A 199 18.73 -15.80 -3.68
C HIS A 199 19.53 -16.24 -2.46
N GLY A 200 20.61 -15.51 -2.14
CA GLY A 200 21.43 -15.81 -0.98
C GLY A 200 20.72 -15.50 0.34
N TRP A 201 21.32 -15.95 1.44
CA TRP A 201 20.79 -15.78 2.81
C TRP A 201 20.48 -14.32 3.18
N TYR A 202 21.23 -13.35 2.64
CA TYR A 202 21.01 -11.92 2.86
C TYR A 202 19.65 -11.44 2.35
N TYR A 203 19.15 -12.02 1.25
CA TYR A 203 17.84 -11.68 0.71
C TYR A 203 16.72 -12.19 1.61
N ASN A 204 16.90 -13.37 2.21
CA ASN A 204 15.93 -13.91 3.17
C ASN A 204 15.86 -13.02 4.41
N VAL A 205 17.00 -12.54 4.91
CA VAL A 205 17.02 -11.56 6.02
C VAL A 205 16.25 -10.29 5.62
N LEU A 206 16.48 -9.76 4.42
CA LEU A 206 15.74 -8.60 3.93
C LEU A 206 14.22 -8.87 3.84
N LEU A 207 13.82 -10.03 3.34
CA LEU A 207 12.42 -10.44 3.29
C LEU A 207 11.79 -10.53 4.70
N MET A 208 12.53 -11.02 5.70
CA MET A 208 12.05 -11.05 7.09
C MET A 208 11.91 -9.65 7.68
N VAL A 209 12.82 -8.71 7.36
CA VAL A 209 12.69 -7.30 7.76
C VAL A 209 11.46 -6.67 7.13
N VAL A 210 11.21 -6.92 5.83
CA VAL A 210 10.01 -6.45 5.14
C VAL A 210 8.74 -7.04 5.78
N LEU A 211 8.74 -8.35 6.07
CA LEU A 211 7.63 -9.01 6.76
C LEU A 211 7.37 -8.40 8.14
N ALA A 212 8.42 -8.17 8.92
CA ALA A 212 8.31 -7.55 10.24
C ALA A 212 7.69 -6.14 10.14
N ALA A 213 8.18 -5.30 9.22
CA ALA A 213 7.63 -3.97 9.00
C ALA A 213 6.15 -4.02 8.61
N VAL A 214 5.78 -4.88 7.65
CA VAL A 214 4.40 -5.05 7.20
C VAL A 214 3.48 -5.52 8.33
N LEU A 215 3.92 -6.47 9.15
CA LEU A 215 3.16 -6.98 10.30
C LEU A 215 2.97 -5.90 11.37
N LEU A 216 4.04 -5.17 11.71
CA LEU A 216 3.95 -4.06 12.67
C LEU A 216 2.91 -3.04 12.22
N ILE A 217 2.94 -2.66 10.95
CA ILE A 217 2.00 -1.68 10.41
C ILE A 217 0.57 -2.22 10.38
N SER A 218 0.39 -3.44 9.86
CA SER A 218 -0.93 -4.07 9.74
C SER A 218 -1.61 -4.26 11.08
N LEU A 219 -0.90 -4.86 12.05
CA LEU A 219 -1.42 -5.11 13.39
C LEU A 219 -1.69 -3.79 14.13
N SER A 220 -0.83 -2.79 13.97
CA SER A 220 -1.06 -1.46 14.55
C SER A 220 -2.26 -0.73 13.95
N ASN A 221 -2.62 -0.99 12.69
CA ASN A 221 -3.82 -0.44 12.07
C ASN A 221 -5.08 -1.14 12.59
N VAL A 222 -5.04 -2.47 12.75
CA VAL A 222 -6.15 -3.26 13.33
C VAL A 222 -6.39 -2.88 14.78
N ASP A 223 -5.32 -2.76 15.57
CA ASP A 223 -5.40 -2.41 16.99
C ASP A 223 -6.14 -1.08 17.21
N LYS A 224 -5.90 -0.07 16.35
CA LYS A 224 -6.59 1.22 16.42
C LYS A 224 -8.04 1.16 15.98
N ALA A 225 -8.35 0.36 14.97
CA ALA A 225 -9.73 0.12 14.58
C ALA A 225 -10.53 -0.48 15.75
N ILE A 226 -9.88 -1.34 16.55
CA ILE A 226 -10.46 -1.94 17.76
C ILE A 226 -10.59 -0.89 18.88
N ILE A 227 -9.53 -0.14 19.20
CA ILE A 227 -9.57 0.89 20.26
C ILE A 227 -10.64 1.95 19.98
N SER A 228 -10.70 2.44 18.73
CA SER A 228 -11.70 3.44 18.33
C SER A 228 -13.14 2.89 18.31
N GLY A 229 -13.32 1.59 18.07
CA GLY A 229 -14.62 0.92 18.11
C GLY A 229 -15.10 0.52 19.51
N PHE A 230 -14.19 0.21 20.43
CA PHE A 230 -14.50 -0.40 21.73
C PHE A 230 -14.17 0.47 22.96
N SER A 231 -13.60 1.68 22.80
CA SER A 231 -13.25 2.59 23.91
C SER A 231 -12.44 1.91 25.04
N THR A 232 -11.61 0.93 24.70
CA THR A 232 -10.76 0.18 25.64
C THR A 232 -9.46 0.91 25.95
N ASN A 233 -8.96 0.73 27.17
CA ASN A 233 -7.75 1.39 27.68
C ASN A 233 -6.48 0.88 26.97
N SER A 234 -5.56 1.79 26.60
CA SER A 234 -4.45 1.54 25.67
C SER A 234 -3.27 0.75 26.26
N SER A 235 -3.26 0.51 27.57
CA SER A 235 -2.14 -0.12 28.28
C SER A 235 -1.99 -1.62 27.95
N GLY A 236 -0.97 -1.97 27.16
CA GLY A 236 -0.55 -3.34 26.87
C GLY A 236 -0.68 -3.79 25.41
N HIS A 237 -1.44 -3.05 24.59
CA HIS A 237 -1.72 -3.40 23.19
C HIS A 237 -0.47 -3.39 22.29
N LEU A 238 0.42 -2.40 22.46
CA LEU A 238 1.69 -2.36 21.74
C LEU A 238 2.55 -3.60 22.01
N LEU A 239 2.60 -4.07 23.26
CA LEU A 239 3.39 -5.24 23.64
C LEU A 239 2.81 -6.51 22.99
N ILE A 240 1.48 -6.62 22.88
CA ILE A 240 0.80 -7.69 22.13
C ILE A 240 1.15 -7.62 20.64
N VAL A 241 1.13 -6.44 20.03
CA VAL A 241 1.49 -6.25 18.60
C VAL A 241 2.93 -6.67 18.33
N TYR A 242 3.89 -6.24 19.16
CA TYR A 242 5.29 -6.65 19.04
C TYR A 242 5.49 -8.15 19.30
N GLY A 243 4.78 -8.71 20.28
CA GLY A 243 4.82 -10.14 20.60
C GLY A 243 4.25 -11.01 19.47
N LEU A 244 3.13 -10.61 18.87
CA LEU A 244 2.53 -11.34 17.75
C LEU A 244 3.43 -11.26 16.51
N THR A 245 3.96 -10.07 16.23
CA THR A 245 4.86 -9.85 15.08
C THR A 245 6.10 -10.73 15.17
N SER A 246 6.80 -10.71 16.32
CA SER A 246 8.01 -11.52 16.51
C SER A 246 7.74 -13.02 16.36
N ARG A 247 6.64 -13.54 16.91
CA ARG A 247 6.24 -14.95 16.77
C ARG A 247 5.98 -15.35 15.31
N ILE A 248 5.28 -14.51 14.55
CA ILE A 248 4.99 -14.79 13.14
C ILE A 248 6.30 -14.77 12.32
N VAL A 249 7.14 -13.77 12.52
CA VAL A 249 8.43 -13.66 11.81
C VAL A 249 9.32 -14.86 12.10
N ILE A 250 9.46 -15.27 13.37
CA ILE A 250 10.25 -16.44 13.76
C ILE A 250 9.69 -17.72 13.13
N SER A 251 8.36 -17.89 13.14
CA SER A 251 7.69 -19.05 12.52
C SER A 251 7.96 -19.13 11.02
N VAL A 252 7.80 -18.02 10.30
CA VAL A 252 8.03 -17.96 8.84
C VAL A 252 9.52 -18.15 8.52
N ALA A 253 10.42 -17.56 9.30
CA ALA A 253 11.86 -17.78 9.15
C ALA A 253 12.24 -19.27 9.34
N GLY A 254 11.65 -19.93 10.34
CA GLY A 254 11.82 -21.37 10.55
C GLY A 254 11.32 -22.20 9.36
N LEU A 255 10.16 -21.87 8.79
CA LEU A 255 9.61 -22.54 7.61
C LEU A 255 10.49 -22.36 6.37
N VAL A 256 11.01 -21.16 6.15
CA VAL A 256 11.95 -20.87 5.05
C VAL A 256 13.23 -21.70 5.22
N PHE A 257 13.84 -21.68 6.42
CA PHE A 257 15.05 -22.44 6.70
C PHE A 257 14.87 -23.96 6.52
N LEU A 258 13.71 -24.51 6.92
CA LEU A 258 13.38 -25.92 6.71
C LEU A 258 13.18 -26.27 5.24
N ARG A 259 12.67 -25.34 4.43
CA ARG A 259 12.49 -25.54 2.98
C ARG A 259 13.82 -25.50 2.24
N GLU A 260 14.74 -24.62 2.59
CA GLU A 260 16.04 -24.50 1.93
C GLU A 260 16.96 -25.72 2.12
N ARG A 261 16.70 -26.56 3.14
CA ARG A 261 17.44 -27.79 3.40
C ARG A 261 16.91 -29.03 2.65
N LYS A 262 15.80 -28.91 1.92
CA LYS A 262 15.21 -29.99 1.10
C LYS A 262 15.61 -29.86 -0.37
#